data_AF-A0A0W0GFL8-F1
#
_entry.id   AF-A0A0W0GFL8-F1
#
_cell.length_a   1.000
_cell.length_b   1.000
_cell.length_c   1.000
_cell.angle_alpha   90.00
_cell.angle_beta   90.00
_cell.angle_gamma   90.00
#
_symmetry.space_group_name_H-M   'P 1'
#
loop_
_entity.id
_entity.type
_entity.pdbx_description
1 polymer ?
#
loop_
_entity_poly.entity_id
_entity_poly.type
_entity_poly.pdbx_seq_one_letter_code
_entity_poly.pdbx_strand_id
1 'polypeptide(L)'
;MPTKNIFDDEELVNAFAQAVRDEPEAQILIEEKLDELIKHSMTHLEGKAFKCVVDQANEILREQSKGKDRYKEYLYEKNDWLPTVKMFDVIQTRDEALSNIYDVFRKYKPVDKKVRPVKAMLPQEFHVKRQIFGDTLEGMPILPVHPPEFTAGERYTQERKDIINKNHPEGFLWLEERKLLYELMKLQEMAFA
;
A
#
# COMPACT_ATOMS: atom_id res chain seq x y z
N MET A 1 -43.80 7.33 22.19
CA MET A 1 -43.01 8.58 22.34
C MET A 1 -41.77 8.41 21.50
N PRO A 2 -41.45 9.33 20.57
CA PRO A 2 -40.43 9.07 19.56
C PRO A 2 -39.08 8.99 20.27
N THR A 3 -38.55 7.78 20.33
CA THR A 3 -37.15 7.49 20.62
C THR A 3 -36.35 8.19 19.52
N LYS A 4 -35.73 9.34 19.84
CA LYS A 4 -34.81 9.98 18.90
C LYS A 4 -33.86 8.91 18.39
N ASN A 5 -33.86 8.70 17.09
CA ASN A 5 -32.97 7.75 16.47
C ASN A 5 -31.56 8.33 16.67
N ILE A 6 -30.56 7.56 17.09
CA ILE A 6 -29.18 8.09 17.19
C ILE A 6 -28.71 8.67 15.84
N PHE A 7 -29.31 8.19 14.75
CA PHE A 7 -29.14 8.70 13.39
C PHE A 7 -29.77 10.08 13.11
N ASP A 8 -30.52 10.67 14.04
CA ASP A 8 -31.06 12.02 13.91
C ASP A 8 -30.09 13.09 14.44
N ASP A 9 -29.01 12.70 15.14
CA ASP A 9 -27.97 13.61 15.61
C ASP A 9 -27.05 13.97 14.43
N GLU A 10 -27.24 15.18 13.87
CA GLU A 10 -26.50 15.69 12.72
C GLU A 10 -24.97 15.61 12.90
N GLU A 11 -24.47 15.72 14.13
CA GLU A 11 -23.04 15.56 14.44
C GLU A 11 -22.53 14.14 14.20
N LEU A 12 -23.31 13.12 14.58
CA LEU A 12 -22.95 11.72 14.36
C LEU A 12 -23.07 11.35 12.89
N VAL A 13 -24.11 11.81 12.20
CA VAL A 13 -24.28 11.60 10.76
C VAL A 13 -23.12 12.21 9.97
N ASN A 14 -22.68 13.42 10.35
CA ASN A 14 -21.52 14.08 9.74
C ASN A 14 -20.20 13.35 10.09
N ALA A 15 -20.04 12.86 11.32
CA ALA A 15 -18.88 12.05 11.71
C ALA A 15 -18.82 10.72 10.95
N PHE A 16 -19.95 10.03 10.77
CA PHE A 16 -20.03 8.83 9.93
C PHE A 16 -19.69 9.12 8.47
N ALA A 17 -20.18 10.23 7.91
CA ALA A 17 -19.85 10.65 6.55
C ALA A 17 -18.36 10.99 6.37
N GLN A 18 -17.69 11.47 7.42
CA GLN A 18 -16.25 11.72 7.46
C GLN A 18 -15.45 10.41 7.53
N ALA A 19 -15.95 9.41 8.25
CA ALA A 19 -15.30 8.12 8.52
C ALA A 19 -15.21 7.16 7.34
N VAL A 20 -16.08 7.33 6.34
CA VAL A 20 -16.04 6.57 5.07
C VAL A 20 -14.73 6.86 4.29
N ARG A 21 -13.90 7.83 4.72
CA ARG A 21 -12.64 8.20 4.08
C ARG A 21 -11.37 7.50 4.61
N ASP A 22 -11.50 6.40 5.35
CA ASP A 22 -10.40 5.48 5.73
C ASP A 22 -9.24 6.05 6.60
N GLU A 23 -9.42 7.18 7.29
CA GLU A 23 -8.40 7.70 8.22
C GLU A 23 -8.57 7.12 9.64
N PRO A 24 -7.49 6.65 10.30
CA PRO A 24 -7.55 6.12 11.67
C PRO A 24 -8.03 7.15 12.70
N GLU A 25 -7.82 8.44 12.41
CA GLU A 25 -8.30 9.57 13.20
C GLU A 25 -9.83 9.62 13.25
N ALA A 26 -10.51 9.22 12.16
CA ALA A 26 -11.97 9.22 12.12
C ALA A 26 -12.59 8.14 13.03
N GLN A 27 -11.92 6.99 13.20
CA GLN A 27 -12.38 5.93 14.09
C GLN A 27 -12.32 6.36 15.57
N ILE A 28 -11.23 7.03 15.96
CA ILE A 28 -11.07 7.58 17.32
C ILE A 28 -12.16 8.61 17.60
N LEU A 29 -12.41 9.51 16.65
CA LEU A 29 -13.43 10.56 16.78
C LEU A 29 -14.84 9.97 16.98
N ILE A 30 -15.16 8.87 16.30
CA ILE A 30 -16.48 8.24 16.45
C ILE A 30 -16.62 7.58 17.82
N GLU A 31 -15.59 6.88 18.29
CA GLU A 31 -15.59 6.28 19.63
C GLU A 31 -15.76 7.36 20.71
N GLU A 32 -15.04 8.48 20.60
CA GLU A 32 -15.19 9.63 21.50
C GLU A 32 -16.61 10.20 21.48
N LYS A 33 -17.20 10.35 20.29
CA LYS A 33 -18.56 10.87 20.12
C LYS A 33 -19.63 9.91 20.65
N LEU A 34 -19.45 8.61 20.47
CA LEU A 34 -20.32 7.60 21.06
C LEU A 34 -20.23 7.60 22.59
N ASP A 35 -19.03 7.74 23.15
CA ASP A 35 -18.83 7.88 24.60
C ASP A 35 -19.51 9.14 25.17
N GLU A 36 -19.42 10.28 24.47
CA GLU A 36 -20.11 11.53 24.82
C GLU A 36 -21.63 11.33 24.82
N LEU A 37 -22.17 10.70 23.77
CA LEU A 37 -23.60 10.43 23.63
C LEU A 37 -24.09 9.47 24.71
N ILE A 38 -23.34 8.41 25.02
CA ILE A 38 -23.68 7.45 26.07
C ILE A 38 -23.72 8.16 27.43
N LYS A 39 -22.72 8.99 27.75
CA LYS A 39 -22.72 9.78 29.00
C LYS A 39 -23.89 10.74 29.09
N HIS A 40 -24.23 11.43 28.00
CA HIS A 40 -25.36 12.36 27.96
C HIS A 40 -26.72 11.64 28.06
N SER A 41 -26.87 10.50 27.39
CA SER A 41 -28.10 9.71 27.45
C SER A 41 -28.30 9.06 28.82
N MET A 42 -27.23 8.71 29.54
CA MET A 42 -27.32 8.20 30.93
C MET A 42 -27.98 9.19 31.89
N THR A 43 -27.85 10.50 31.66
CA THR A 43 -28.42 11.52 32.56
C THR A 43 -29.89 11.83 32.29
N HIS A 44 -30.41 11.44 31.12
CA HIS A 44 -31.75 11.82 30.65
C HIS A 44 -32.67 10.64 30.32
N LEU A 45 -32.13 9.44 30.14
CA LEU A 45 -32.87 8.23 29.78
C LEU A 45 -32.64 7.13 30.82
N GLU A 46 -33.71 6.38 31.12
CA GLU A 46 -33.66 5.29 32.08
C GLU A 46 -34.11 3.94 31.49
N GLY A 47 -33.57 2.86 32.05
CA GLY A 47 -34.02 1.50 31.80
C GLY A 47 -33.97 1.08 30.32
N LYS A 48 -35.14 0.77 29.74
CA LYS A 48 -35.25 0.24 28.37
C LYS A 48 -34.85 1.26 27.31
N ALA A 49 -35.10 2.55 27.54
CA ALA A 49 -34.77 3.60 26.58
C ALA A 49 -33.25 3.76 26.46
N PHE A 50 -32.55 3.78 27.59
CA PHE A 50 -31.09 3.83 27.61
C PHE A 50 -30.46 2.56 27.02
N LYS A 51 -31.01 1.38 27.35
CA LYS A 51 -30.54 0.12 26.76
C LYS A 51 -30.62 0.14 25.22
N CYS A 52 -31.70 0.69 24.66
CA CYS A 52 -31.85 0.81 23.20
C CYS A 52 -30.76 1.70 22.59
N VAL A 53 -30.35 2.77 23.27
CA VAL A 53 -29.25 3.64 22.82
C VAL A 53 -27.92 2.88 22.81
N VAL A 54 -27.65 2.10 23.85
CA VAL A 54 -26.45 1.25 23.93
C VAL A 54 -26.47 0.18 22.82
N ASP A 55 -27.62 -0.45 22.56
CA ASP A 55 -27.76 -1.45 21.51
C ASP A 55 -27.51 -0.86 20.11
N GLN A 56 -28.00 0.36 19.85
CA GLN A 56 -27.73 1.09 18.60
C GLN A 56 -26.26 1.50 18.45
N ALA A 57 -25.62 1.95 19.54
CA ALA A 57 -24.18 2.24 19.54
C ALA A 57 -23.34 0.98 19.25
N ASN A 58 -23.74 -0.18 19.79
CA ASN A 58 -23.09 -1.45 19.52
C ASN A 58 -23.25 -1.90 18.06
N GLU A 59 -24.40 -1.65 17.45
CA GLU A 59 -24.61 -1.93 16.03
C GLU A 59 -23.66 -1.11 15.15
N ILE A 60 -23.51 0.19 15.45
CA ILE A 60 -22.54 1.07 14.79
C ILE A 60 -21.10 0.56 14.93
N LEU A 61 -20.67 0.21 16.14
CA LEU A 61 -19.31 -0.31 16.36
C LEU A 61 -19.07 -1.63 15.62
N ARG A 62 -20.09 -2.51 15.57
CA ARG A 62 -20.04 -3.75 14.78
C ARG A 62 -19.86 -3.44 13.30
N GLU A 63 -20.56 -2.46 12.75
CA GLU A 63 -20.42 -2.07 11.34
C GLU A 63 -19.01 -1.54 11.01
N GLN A 64 -18.42 -0.71 11.86
CA GLN A 64 -17.07 -0.17 11.67
C GLN A 64 -15.96 -1.23 11.81
N SER A 65 -16.26 -2.31 12.51
CA SER A 65 -15.34 -3.42 12.73
C SER A 65 -15.43 -4.52 11.67
N LYS A 66 -16.30 -4.38 10.66
CA LYS A 66 -16.42 -5.37 9.57
C LYS A 66 -15.05 -5.59 8.91
N GLY A 67 -14.57 -6.84 8.94
CA GLY A 67 -13.27 -7.23 8.38
C GLY A 67 -12.07 -7.10 9.34
N LYS A 68 -12.27 -6.70 10.60
CA LYS A 68 -11.26 -6.74 11.67
C LYS A 68 -11.48 -7.95 12.58
N ASP A 69 -10.42 -8.51 13.15
CA ASP A 69 -10.52 -9.67 14.06
C ASP A 69 -11.12 -9.33 15.44
N ARG A 70 -11.18 -8.04 15.78
CA ARG A 70 -11.63 -7.53 17.07
C ARG A 70 -12.55 -6.34 16.88
N TYR A 71 -13.56 -6.22 17.73
CA TYR A 71 -14.49 -5.10 17.77
C TYR A 71 -14.73 -4.65 19.21
N LYS A 72 -15.16 -3.39 19.37
CA LYS A 72 -15.54 -2.87 20.69
C LYS A 72 -17.02 -3.04 20.92
N GLU A 73 -17.40 -3.36 22.15
CA GLU A 73 -18.80 -3.49 22.57
C GLU A 73 -19.02 -2.87 23.94
N TYR A 74 -20.11 -2.12 24.08
CA TYR A 74 -20.58 -1.58 25.35
C TYR A 74 -21.51 -2.57 26.04
N LEU A 75 -21.21 -2.89 27.29
CA LEU A 75 -22.07 -3.64 28.19
C LEU A 75 -22.75 -2.70 29.18
N TYR A 76 -24.07 -2.74 29.18
CA TYR A 76 -24.92 -2.05 30.14
C TYR A 76 -25.33 -2.99 31.28
N GLU A 77 -24.85 -2.68 32.49
CA GLU A 77 -25.24 -3.37 33.72
C GLU A 77 -26.17 -2.46 34.52
N LYS A 78 -27.40 -2.94 34.76
CA LYS A 78 -28.36 -2.26 35.63
C LYS A 78 -28.07 -2.66 37.07
N ASN A 79 -27.34 -1.82 37.80
CA ASN A 79 -27.14 -1.97 39.23
C ASN A 79 -28.23 -1.24 40.01
N ASP A 80 -28.50 -1.67 41.23
CA ASP A 80 -29.57 -1.13 42.08
C ASP A 80 -29.37 0.34 42.49
N TRP A 81 -28.17 0.88 42.29
CA TRP A 81 -27.77 2.22 42.76
C TRP A 81 -27.40 3.16 41.61
N LEU A 82 -26.58 2.71 40.65
CA LEU A 82 -26.15 3.50 39.49
C LEU A 82 -25.98 2.60 38.27
N PRO A 83 -26.64 2.89 37.13
CA PRO A 83 -26.37 2.18 35.88
C PRO A 83 -24.89 2.32 35.51
N THR A 84 -24.26 1.22 35.07
CA THR A 84 -22.85 1.23 34.65
C THR A 84 -22.74 0.78 33.20
N VAL A 85 -21.96 1.51 32.41
CA VAL A 85 -21.58 1.12 31.05
C VAL A 85 -20.08 0.85 31.02
N LYS A 86 -19.68 -0.30 30.48
CA LYS A 86 -18.27 -0.68 30.31
C LYS A 86 -18.03 -1.05 28.86
N MET A 87 -16.90 -0.60 28.31
CA MET A 87 -16.47 -0.94 26.95
C MET A 87 -15.46 -2.09 26.99
N PHE A 88 -15.58 -3.06 26.09
CA PHE A 88 -14.70 -4.22 25.99
C PHE A 88 -14.24 -4.47 24.56
N ASP A 89 -13.03 -5.01 24.41
CA ASP A 89 -12.55 -5.58 23.15
C ASP A 89 -13.02 -7.03 23.02
N VAL A 90 -13.93 -7.28 22.09
CA VAL A 90 -14.49 -8.60 21.77
C VAL A 90 -13.76 -9.19 20.58
N ILE A 91 -13.31 -10.44 20.72
CA ILE A 91 -12.67 -11.21 19.63
C ILE A 91 -13.78 -11.83 18.79
N GLN A 92 -13.74 -11.64 17.47
CA GLN A 92 -14.72 -12.26 16.57
C GLN A 92 -14.62 -13.78 16.61
N THR A 93 -15.77 -14.45 16.62
CA THR A 93 -15.79 -15.90 16.46
C THR A 93 -15.48 -16.28 15.00
N ARG A 94 -14.97 -17.50 14.80
CA ARG A 94 -14.61 -17.99 13.47
C ARG A 94 -15.79 -17.93 12.48
N ASP A 95 -17.00 -18.23 12.94
CA ASP A 95 -18.20 -18.26 12.10
C ASP A 95 -18.65 -16.84 11.68
N GLU A 96 -18.57 -15.86 12.59
CA GLU A 96 -18.85 -14.44 12.31
C GLU A 96 -17.86 -13.85 11.31
N ALA A 97 -16.56 -14.14 11.49
CA ALA A 97 -15.51 -13.70 10.59
C ALA A 97 -15.72 -14.24 9.17
N LEU A 98 -16.09 -15.52 9.03
CA LEU A 98 -16.38 -16.11 7.73
C LEU A 98 -17.59 -15.44 7.07
N SER A 99 -18.67 -15.17 7.81
CA SER A 99 -19.86 -14.49 7.27
C SER A 99 -19.52 -13.11 6.68
N ASN A 100 -18.76 -12.29 7.41
CA ASN A 100 -18.31 -10.97 6.96
C ASN A 100 -17.47 -11.05 5.68
N ILE A 101 -16.59 -12.05 5.61
CA ILE A 101 -15.73 -12.31 4.45
C ILE A 101 -16.56 -12.70 3.21
N TYR A 102 -17.57 -13.55 3.37
CA TYR A 102 -18.44 -13.98 2.27
C TYR A 102 -19.20 -12.82 1.59
N ASP A 103 -19.60 -11.80 2.35
CA ASP A 103 -20.27 -10.60 1.81
C ASP A 103 -19.33 -9.73 0.97
N VAL A 104 -18.06 -9.63 1.35
CA VAL A 104 -17.03 -8.93 0.55
C VAL A 104 -16.77 -9.68 -0.76
N PHE A 105 -16.66 -11.01 -0.72
CA PHE A 105 -16.39 -11.82 -1.91
C PHE A 105 -17.58 -11.93 -2.87
N ARG A 106 -18.82 -11.72 -2.43
CA ARG A 106 -20.00 -11.66 -3.31
C ARG A 106 -20.01 -10.47 -4.27
N LYS A 107 -19.31 -9.37 -3.95
CA LYS A 107 -19.20 -8.21 -4.85
C LYS A 107 -18.38 -8.50 -6.10
N TYR A 108 -17.47 -9.48 -6.06
CA TYR A 108 -16.57 -9.81 -7.17
C TYR A 108 -17.05 -11.02 -7.97
N LYS A 109 -16.76 -11.02 -9.27
CA LYS A 109 -17.00 -12.19 -10.13
C LYS A 109 -16.10 -13.34 -9.67
N PRO A 110 -16.65 -14.53 -9.37
CA PRO A 110 -15.85 -15.62 -8.84
C PRO A 110 -14.91 -16.17 -9.92
N VAL A 111 -13.78 -16.73 -9.48
CA VAL A 111 -12.64 -17.10 -10.34
C VAL A 111 -13.03 -18.15 -11.38
N ASP A 112 -13.91 -19.08 -11.02
CA ASP A 112 -14.49 -20.12 -11.89
C ASP A 112 -15.31 -19.53 -13.06
N LYS A 113 -15.94 -18.36 -12.86
CA LYS A 113 -16.70 -17.64 -13.89
C LYS A 113 -15.83 -16.66 -14.69
N LYS A 114 -14.52 -16.57 -14.41
CA LYS A 114 -13.62 -15.63 -15.09
C LYS A 114 -13.30 -16.14 -16.50
N VAL A 115 -13.90 -15.49 -17.51
CA VAL A 115 -13.58 -15.72 -18.92
C VAL A 115 -12.27 -15.01 -19.26
N ARG A 116 -11.27 -15.76 -19.74
CA ARG A 116 -10.02 -15.19 -20.28
C ARG A 116 -10.22 -14.98 -21.79
N PRO A 117 -10.07 -13.76 -22.31
CA PRO A 117 -10.14 -13.55 -23.76
C PRO A 117 -9.02 -14.36 -24.43
N VAL A 118 -9.33 -14.94 -25.60
CA VAL A 118 -8.33 -15.57 -26.44
C VAL A 118 -7.37 -14.47 -26.90
N LYS A 119 -6.07 -14.62 -26.62
CA LYS A 119 -5.06 -13.65 -27.04
C LYS A 119 -5.02 -13.63 -28.56
N ALA A 120 -5.53 -12.55 -29.17
CA ALA A 120 -5.35 -12.32 -30.59
C ALA A 120 -3.89 -11.96 -30.88
N MET A 121 -3.43 -12.21 -32.11
CA MET A 121 -2.16 -11.65 -32.57
C MET A 121 -2.28 -10.13 -32.63
N LEU A 122 -1.24 -9.42 -32.19
CA LEU A 122 -1.19 -7.97 -32.29
C LEU A 122 -1.25 -7.59 -33.78
N PRO A 123 -2.19 -6.73 -34.21
CA PRO A 123 -2.27 -6.34 -35.61
C PRO A 123 -0.96 -5.72 -36.09
N GLN A 124 -0.59 -5.98 -37.34
CA GLN A 124 0.67 -5.52 -37.94
C GLN A 124 0.87 -3.99 -37.87
N GLU A 125 -0.23 -3.23 -37.83
CA GLU A 125 -0.25 -1.77 -37.70
C GLU A 125 0.37 -1.28 -36.37
N PHE A 126 0.29 -2.09 -35.32
CA PHE A 126 0.86 -1.80 -34.01
C PHE A 126 2.28 -2.37 -33.81
N HIS A 127 2.84 -3.04 -34.83
CA HIS A 127 4.23 -3.49 -34.77
C HIS A 127 5.18 -2.31 -34.99
N VAL A 128 6.06 -2.07 -34.01
CA VAL A 128 7.15 -1.10 -34.13
C VAL A 128 8.14 -1.59 -35.18
N LYS A 129 8.17 -0.92 -36.34
CA LYS A 129 9.16 -1.16 -37.40
C LYS A 129 10.48 -0.52 -37.00
N ARG A 130 11.48 -1.32 -36.61
CA ARG A 130 12.85 -0.84 -36.39
C ARG A 130 13.57 -0.77 -37.73
N GLN A 131 13.76 0.44 -38.25
CA GLN A 131 14.61 0.68 -39.40
C GLN A 131 15.98 1.15 -38.88
N ILE A 132 16.98 0.28 -38.96
CA ILE A 132 18.37 0.65 -38.66
C ILE A 132 18.96 1.14 -39.98
N PHE A 133 19.22 2.45 -40.06
CA PHE A 133 19.84 3.08 -41.22
C PHE A 133 21.32 3.33 -40.93
N GLY A 134 22.18 3.05 -41.92
CA GLY A 134 23.64 3.23 -41.80
C GLY A 134 24.37 2.01 -41.22
N ASP A 135 25.70 2.08 -41.21
CA ASP A 135 26.54 1.07 -40.55
C ASP A 135 26.66 1.42 -39.05
N THR A 136 26.29 0.48 -38.20
CA THR A 136 26.33 0.64 -36.75
C THR A 136 27.74 0.73 -36.18
N LEU A 137 28.74 0.29 -36.94
CA LEU A 137 30.15 0.30 -36.54
C LEU A 137 30.91 1.51 -37.10
N GLU A 138 30.23 2.38 -37.85
CA GLU A 138 30.84 3.57 -38.42
C GLU A 138 31.34 4.50 -37.29
N GLY A 139 32.65 4.77 -37.28
CA GLY A 139 33.29 5.59 -36.25
C GLY A 139 33.78 4.83 -35.01
N MET A 140 33.65 3.49 -34.96
CA MET A 140 34.26 2.71 -33.88
C MET A 140 35.79 2.67 -34.05
N PRO A 141 36.58 3.05 -33.03
CA PRO A 141 38.03 2.97 -33.11
C PRO A 141 38.49 1.51 -33.13
N ILE A 142 39.52 1.24 -33.92
CA ILE A 142 40.12 -0.11 -34.00
C ILE A 142 40.91 -0.37 -32.71
N LEU A 143 40.58 -1.46 -32.02
CA LEU A 143 41.28 -1.86 -30.80
C LEU A 143 42.59 -2.58 -31.13
N PRO A 144 43.70 -2.26 -30.46
CA PRO A 144 44.96 -2.97 -30.64
C PRO A 144 44.89 -4.38 -30.05
N VAL A 145 45.52 -5.36 -30.73
CA VAL A 145 45.62 -6.76 -30.25
C VAL A 145 46.51 -6.86 -29.01
N HIS A 146 47.53 -6.02 -28.93
CA HIS A 146 48.43 -5.92 -27.78
C HIS A 146 48.34 -4.51 -27.21
N PRO A 147 47.48 -4.29 -26.20
CA PRO A 147 47.26 -2.96 -25.65
C PRO A 147 48.52 -2.46 -24.93
N PRO A 148 48.87 -1.17 -25.10
CA PRO A 148 50.00 -0.56 -24.40
C PRO A 148 49.72 -0.42 -22.91
N GLU A 149 50.76 -0.07 -22.14
CA GLU A 149 50.56 0.32 -20.75
C GLU A 149 49.76 1.62 -20.64
N PHE A 150 48.95 1.71 -19.59
CA PHE A 150 48.05 2.84 -19.39
C PHE A 150 48.79 4.17 -19.29
N THR A 151 48.31 5.14 -20.05
CA THR A 151 48.73 6.55 -19.99
C THR A 151 47.50 7.43 -19.79
N ALA A 152 47.60 8.43 -18.92
CA ALA A 152 46.49 9.35 -18.66
C ALA A 152 46.14 10.15 -19.94
N GLY A 153 44.84 10.26 -20.23
CA GLY A 153 44.30 11.07 -21.33
C GLY A 153 43.96 12.50 -20.87
N GLU A 154 43.21 13.23 -21.70
CA GLU A 154 42.72 14.57 -21.36
C GLU A 154 41.66 14.52 -20.27
N ARG A 155 40.72 13.57 -20.37
CA ARG A 155 39.62 13.38 -19.40
C ARG A 155 39.81 12.13 -18.57
N TYR A 156 40.38 11.08 -19.14
CA TYR A 156 40.56 9.82 -18.43
C TYR A 156 41.86 9.81 -17.61
N THR A 157 41.75 10.19 -16.33
CA THR A 157 42.87 10.33 -15.38
C THR A 157 43.16 9.05 -14.60
N GLN A 158 44.31 9.01 -13.90
CA GLN A 158 44.69 7.90 -13.02
C GLN A 158 43.65 7.62 -11.92
N GLU A 159 43.08 8.68 -11.32
CA GLU A 159 42.06 8.54 -10.27
C GLU A 159 40.82 7.75 -10.76
N ARG A 160 40.41 8.00 -12.01
CA ARG A 160 39.25 7.31 -12.62
C ARG A 160 39.55 5.85 -12.93
N LYS A 161 40.78 5.56 -13.38
CA LYS A 161 41.26 4.19 -13.52
C LYS A 161 41.23 3.45 -12.18
N ASP A 162 41.63 4.10 -11.10
CA ASP A 162 41.62 3.49 -9.76
C ASP A 162 40.21 3.20 -9.26
N ILE A 163 39.24 4.05 -9.57
CA ILE A 163 37.82 3.78 -9.31
C ILE A 163 37.34 2.55 -10.07
N ILE A 164 37.69 2.43 -11.36
CA ILE A 164 37.34 1.26 -12.18
C ILE A 164 37.99 -0.01 -11.59
N ASN A 165 39.26 0.07 -11.18
CA ASN A 165 39.94 -1.05 -10.51
C ASN A 165 39.24 -1.48 -9.22
N LYS A 166 38.80 -0.53 -8.38
CA LYS A 166 38.05 -0.82 -7.15
C LYS A 166 36.71 -1.49 -7.44
N ASN A 167 36.02 -1.07 -8.49
CA ASN A 167 34.73 -1.64 -8.88
C ASN A 167 34.85 -3.05 -9.49
N HIS A 168 36.02 -3.42 -10.01
CA HIS A 168 36.27 -4.71 -10.67
C HIS A 168 37.34 -5.49 -9.89
N PRO A 169 36.96 -6.21 -8.80
CA PRO A 169 37.90 -7.03 -8.04
C PRO A 169 38.53 -8.14 -8.90
N GLU A 170 39.63 -8.71 -8.41
CA GLU A 170 40.35 -9.78 -9.11
C GLU A 170 39.43 -10.97 -9.41
N GLY A 171 39.53 -11.51 -10.64
CA GLY A 171 38.75 -12.67 -11.10
C GLY A 171 37.73 -12.40 -12.20
N PHE A 172 37.30 -11.16 -12.44
CA PHE A 172 36.35 -10.85 -13.52
C PHE A 172 37.00 -10.70 -14.91
N LEU A 173 38.08 -9.90 -15.01
CA LEU A 173 38.85 -9.68 -16.24
C LEU A 173 40.30 -10.14 -16.06
N TRP A 174 40.88 -10.70 -17.11
CA TRP A 174 42.32 -10.99 -17.18
C TRP A 174 43.14 -9.70 -17.22
N LEU A 175 44.43 -9.79 -16.87
CA LEU A 175 45.33 -8.64 -16.86
C LEU A 175 45.41 -7.94 -18.23
N GLU A 176 45.45 -8.71 -19.31
CA GLU A 176 45.47 -8.17 -20.68
C GLU A 176 44.14 -7.54 -21.10
N GLU A 177 43.01 -8.13 -20.68
CA GLU A 177 41.68 -7.56 -20.94
C GLU A 177 41.47 -6.24 -20.19
N ARG A 178 42.01 -6.12 -18.97
CA ARG A 178 42.00 -4.86 -18.22
C ARG A 178 42.78 -3.77 -18.95
N LYS A 179 43.95 -4.10 -19.51
CA LYS A 179 44.73 -3.14 -20.33
C LYS A 179 43.92 -2.69 -21.55
N LEU A 180 43.27 -3.61 -22.23
CA LEU A 180 42.42 -3.29 -23.38
C LEU A 180 41.23 -2.40 -22.99
N LEU A 181 40.60 -2.63 -21.84
CA LEU A 181 39.55 -1.78 -21.32
C LEU A 181 40.05 -0.34 -21.09
N TYR A 182 41.24 -0.18 -20.51
CA TYR A 182 41.80 1.17 -20.30
C TYR A 182 42.08 1.89 -21.61
N GLU A 183 42.56 1.17 -22.62
CA GLU A 183 42.81 1.75 -23.94
C GLU A 183 41.50 2.13 -24.63
N LEU A 184 40.46 1.31 -24.54
CA LEU A 184 39.12 1.62 -25.07
C LEU A 184 38.54 2.87 -24.40
N MET A 185 38.57 2.93 -23.06
CA MET A 185 38.08 4.07 -22.30
C MET A 185 38.82 5.36 -22.64
N LYS A 186 40.12 5.26 -22.92
CA LYS A 186 40.95 6.38 -23.36
C LYS A 186 40.60 6.82 -24.79
N LEU A 187 40.52 5.89 -25.74
CA LEU A 187 40.18 6.20 -27.14
C LEU A 187 38.79 6.83 -27.27
N GLN A 188 37.87 6.48 -26.38
CA GLN A 188 36.51 6.99 -26.33
C GLN A 188 36.30 7.92 -25.13
N GLU A 189 37.34 8.64 -24.69
CA GLU A 189 37.26 9.47 -23.49
C GLU A 189 36.19 10.57 -23.58
N MET A 190 35.88 11.05 -24.78
CA MET A 190 34.81 12.05 -24.96
C MET A 190 33.41 11.50 -24.70
N ALA A 191 33.21 10.18 -24.83
CA ALA A 191 31.93 9.52 -24.61
C ALA A 191 31.79 8.95 -23.19
N PHE A 192 32.89 8.43 -22.62
CA PHE A 192 32.86 7.73 -21.33
C PHE A 192 33.46 8.49 -20.15
N ALA A 193 34.39 9.42 -20.38
CA ALA A 193 35.13 10.11 -19.33
C ALA A 193 34.48 11.45 -18.96
#